data_AF-A0A350YUJ2-F1
#
_entry.id   AF-A0A350YUJ2-F1
#
_cell.length_a   1.000
_cell.length_b   1.000
_cell.length_c   1.000
_cell.angle_alpha   90.00
_cell.angle_beta   90.00
_cell.angle_gamma   90.00
#
_symmetry.space_group_name_H-M   'P 1'
#
loop_
_entity.id
_entity.type
_entity.pdbx_description
1 polymer ?
#
loop_
_entity_poly.entity_id
_entity_poly.type
_entity_poly.pdbx_seq_one_letter_code
_entity_poly.pdbx_strand_id
1 'polypeptide(L)'
;MKKRKYTYSAIALLTAIILIWSSGCTRDFDELELAKFPDIPEVFIDGFSQGLNYAAFGGSKVTAFDVDKNVKYSGSASMKIEVPDAGDPMGAYAGGVYYTSMGRDLTGYTALTFRAKASKSATIALVGFGNDLGESKYLVSMTDVAVNTNWQKYIIPIPDASKLTREKGMFYFSEGPED
;
A
#
# COMPACT_ATOMS: atom_id res chain seq x y z
N MET A 1 77.52 26.04 7.31
CA MET A 1 76.11 25.83 7.72
C MET A 1 75.36 25.01 6.67
N LYS A 2 75.12 23.72 6.95
CA LYS A 2 74.38 22.75 6.12
C LYS A 2 72.90 22.73 6.55
N LYS A 3 71.99 23.43 5.87
CA LYS A 3 70.54 23.26 6.05
C LYS A 3 69.76 23.67 4.78
N ARG A 4 69.80 22.87 3.71
CA ARG A 4 68.93 23.09 2.54
C ARG A 4 68.52 21.85 1.73
N LYS A 5 69.06 20.66 2.04
CA LYS A 5 68.72 19.41 1.31
C LYS A 5 67.43 18.74 1.81
N TYR A 6 67.11 18.85 3.10
CA TYR A 6 65.93 18.21 3.70
C TYR A 6 64.60 18.89 3.32
N THR A 7 64.62 20.16 2.91
CA THR A 7 63.42 20.93 2.55
C THR A 7 62.82 20.46 1.23
N TYR A 8 63.65 20.18 0.21
CA TYR A 8 63.19 19.66 -1.08
C TYR A 8 62.69 18.22 -0.98
N SER A 9 63.33 17.39 -0.15
CA SER A 9 62.90 16.01 0.11
C SER A 9 61.57 15.94 0.86
N ALA A 10 61.33 16.85 1.81
CA ALA A 10 60.06 16.95 2.53
C ALA A 10 58.92 17.45 1.62
N ILE A 11 59.22 18.43 0.74
CA ILE A 11 58.25 18.92 -0.25
C ILE A 11 57.88 17.81 -1.25
N ALA A 12 58.85 17.04 -1.73
CA ALA A 12 58.61 15.92 -2.64
C ALA A 12 57.78 14.79 -2.01
N LEU A 13 57.99 14.53 -0.70
CA LEU A 13 57.19 13.55 0.04
C LEU A 13 55.76 14.04 0.23
N LEU A 14 55.55 15.32 0.55
CA LEU A 14 54.23 15.94 0.69
C LEU A 14 53.45 15.92 -0.63
N THR A 15 54.09 16.23 -1.76
CA THR A 15 53.43 16.16 -3.07
C THR A 15 53.09 14.73 -3.48
N ALA A 16 53.94 13.75 -3.16
CA ALA A 16 53.65 12.34 -3.40
C ALA A 16 52.45 11.84 -2.56
N ILE A 17 52.35 12.25 -1.29
CA ILE A 17 51.22 11.91 -0.42
C ILE A 17 49.91 12.52 -0.95
N ILE A 18 49.94 13.76 -1.43
CA ILE A 18 48.76 14.43 -2.03
C ILE A 18 48.29 13.70 -3.29
N LEU A 19 49.21 13.21 -4.13
CA LEU A 19 48.87 12.45 -5.34
C LEU A 19 48.23 11.10 -5.01
N ILE A 20 48.71 10.40 -3.97
CA ILE A 20 48.13 9.12 -3.52
C ILE A 20 46.72 9.30 -2.95
N TRP A 21 46.39 10.47 -2.40
CA TRP A 21 45.05 10.77 -1.88
C TRP A 21 44.06 11.20 -2.97
N SER A 22 44.54 11.52 -4.19
CA SER A 22 43.68 11.85 -5.33
C SER A 22 43.11 10.62 -6.05
N SER A 23 43.69 9.43 -5.85
CA SER A 23 43.04 8.15 -6.20
C SER A 23 42.06 7.74 -5.11
N GLY A 24 41.02 8.54 -4.91
CA GLY A 24 39.86 8.14 -4.11
C GLY A 24 39.14 6.98 -4.78
N CYS A 25 38.47 6.13 -3.99
CA CYS A 25 37.56 5.11 -4.52
C CYS A 25 36.49 5.77 -5.39
N THR A 26 36.62 5.67 -6.71
CA THR A 26 35.50 5.94 -7.62
C THR A 26 34.49 4.83 -7.41
N ARG A 27 33.25 5.19 -7.04
CA ARG A 27 32.16 4.22 -6.97
C ARG A 27 31.88 3.75 -8.39
N ASP A 28 31.99 2.45 -8.61
CA ASP A 28 31.63 1.85 -9.89
C ASP A 28 30.12 2.03 -10.12
N PHE A 29 29.76 2.53 -11.30
CA PHE A 29 28.37 2.78 -11.68
C PHE A 29 27.81 1.67 -12.57
N ASP A 30 28.65 0.72 -13.01
CA ASP A 30 28.27 -0.35 -13.94
C ASP A 30 27.34 -1.40 -13.31
N GLU A 31 27.21 -1.42 -11.98
CA GLU A 31 26.34 -2.35 -11.21
C GLU A 31 25.15 -1.66 -10.51
N LEU A 32 24.69 -0.49 -10.97
CA LEU A 32 23.50 0.13 -10.37
C LEU A 32 22.21 -0.62 -10.75
N GLU A 33 21.69 -1.44 -9.83
CA GLU A 33 20.34 -1.99 -9.96
C GLU A 33 19.27 -0.88 -9.87
N LEU A 34 18.22 -1.00 -10.68
CA LEU A 34 17.06 -0.13 -10.59
C LEU A 34 16.39 -0.30 -9.22
N ALA A 35 15.94 0.81 -8.63
CA ALA A 35 15.15 0.77 -7.42
C ALA A 35 13.87 -0.05 -7.66
N LYS A 36 13.65 -1.05 -6.79
CA LYS A 36 12.44 -1.88 -6.81
C LYS A 36 11.27 -1.12 -6.20
N PHE A 37 10.06 -1.41 -6.68
CA PHE A 37 8.86 -0.93 -5.99
C PHE A 37 8.71 -1.64 -4.64
N PRO A 38 8.12 -1.00 -3.62
CA PRO A 38 7.87 -1.63 -2.33
C PRO A 38 6.96 -2.86 -2.48
N ASP A 39 7.25 -3.92 -1.74
CA ASP A 39 6.54 -5.20 -1.74
C ASP A 39 5.57 -5.33 -0.55
N ILE A 40 4.88 -4.25 -0.19
CA ILE A 40 3.98 -4.15 0.97
C ILE A 40 2.58 -4.61 0.56
N PRO A 41 2.10 -5.82 0.87
CA PRO A 41 0.79 -6.30 0.42
C PRO A 41 -0.37 -5.80 1.29
N GLU A 42 -0.09 -5.32 2.50
CA GLU A 42 -1.13 -5.08 3.49
C GLU A 42 -2.01 -3.89 3.11
N VAL A 43 -3.30 -4.00 3.42
CA VAL A 43 -4.27 -2.90 3.35
C VAL A 43 -4.50 -2.36 4.75
N PHE A 44 -5.11 -3.19 5.61
CA PHE A 44 -5.38 -2.89 7.01
C PHE A 44 -5.15 -4.15 7.85
N ILE A 45 -4.24 -4.07 8.83
CA ILE A 45 -4.02 -5.14 9.82
C ILE A 45 -4.53 -4.65 11.17
N ASP A 46 -3.77 -3.76 11.81
CA ASP A 46 -4.13 -3.01 13.03
C ASP A 46 -4.24 -1.49 12.77
N GLY A 47 -4.10 -1.13 11.50
CA GLY A 47 -4.00 0.20 10.95
C GLY A 47 -3.68 0.10 9.47
N PHE A 48 -3.78 1.22 8.77
CA PHE A 48 -3.45 1.29 7.35
C PHE A 48 -1.95 1.09 7.11
N SER A 49 -1.62 0.36 6.05
CA SER A 49 -0.24 0.24 5.61
C SER A 49 0.29 1.58 5.08
N GLN A 50 1.61 1.73 5.03
CA GLN A 50 2.24 2.98 4.65
C GLN A 50 1.87 3.41 3.22
N GLY A 51 1.56 4.69 3.05
CA GLY A 51 1.30 5.29 1.74
C GLY A 51 -0.06 4.94 1.12
N LEU A 52 -0.96 4.31 1.90
CA LEU A 52 -2.34 4.12 1.52
C LEU A 52 -3.09 5.47 1.60
N ASN A 53 -3.85 5.76 0.56
CA ASN A 53 -4.80 6.86 0.46
C ASN A 53 -6.22 6.28 0.37
N TYR A 54 -7.21 7.12 0.64
CA TYR A 54 -8.61 6.80 0.43
C TYR A 54 -9.26 7.82 -0.50
N ALA A 55 -10.03 7.34 -1.49
CA ALA A 55 -10.91 8.16 -2.30
C ALA A 55 -12.34 7.61 -2.22
N ALA A 56 -13.27 8.46 -1.78
CA ALA A 56 -14.69 8.12 -1.74
C ALA A 56 -15.26 8.06 -3.17
N PHE A 57 -16.15 7.10 -3.42
CA PHE A 57 -16.89 7.07 -4.68
C PHE A 57 -17.99 8.13 -4.72
N GLY A 58 -18.38 8.56 -5.92
CA GLY A 58 -19.39 9.61 -6.10
C GLY A 58 -20.74 9.22 -5.49
N GLY A 59 -21.29 10.07 -4.62
CA GLY A 59 -22.56 9.82 -3.92
C GLY A 59 -22.45 8.91 -2.69
N SER A 60 -21.24 8.47 -2.33
CA SER A 60 -21.02 7.73 -1.08
C SER A 60 -21.00 8.67 0.13
N LYS A 61 -21.35 8.13 1.30
CA LYS A 61 -21.24 8.79 2.60
C LYS A 61 -19.78 8.83 3.04
N VAL A 62 -19.16 10.00 2.89
CA VAL A 62 -17.71 10.19 3.15
C VAL A 62 -17.31 10.02 4.62
N THR A 63 -18.28 10.01 5.54
CA THR A 63 -18.08 9.79 6.99
C THR A 63 -18.40 8.36 7.43
N ALA A 64 -18.64 7.43 6.51
CA ALA A 64 -19.02 6.05 6.84
C ALA A 64 -17.90 5.23 7.49
N PHE A 65 -16.64 5.67 7.42
CA PHE A 65 -15.50 4.89 7.91
C PHE A 65 -15.09 5.30 9.33
N ASP A 66 -14.80 4.31 10.17
CA ASP A 66 -14.12 4.46 11.46
C ASP A 66 -13.19 3.26 11.76
N VAL A 67 -12.31 3.42 12.75
CA VAL A 67 -11.43 2.35 13.26
C VAL A 67 -11.97 1.83 14.60
N ASP A 68 -12.40 0.57 14.63
CA ASP A 68 -12.95 -0.06 15.83
C ASP A 68 -11.87 -0.85 16.58
N LYS A 69 -11.61 -0.48 17.84
CA LYS A 69 -10.67 -1.16 18.74
C LYS A 69 -11.32 -2.21 19.64
N ASN A 70 -12.65 -2.28 19.66
CA ASN A 70 -13.43 -3.20 20.47
C ASN A 70 -13.78 -4.45 19.67
N VAL A 71 -14.42 -4.27 18.50
CA VAL A 71 -14.84 -5.36 17.61
C VAL A 71 -13.75 -5.64 16.58
N LYS A 72 -13.07 -6.78 16.71
CA LYS A 72 -12.01 -7.22 15.81
C LYS A 72 -11.91 -8.74 15.78
N TYR A 73 -11.40 -9.30 14.68
CA TYR A 73 -11.14 -10.74 14.59
C TYR A 73 -9.85 -11.14 15.31
N SER A 74 -8.79 -10.35 15.11
CA SER A 74 -7.46 -10.56 15.67
C SER A 74 -6.75 -9.20 15.76
N GLY A 75 -5.66 -9.13 16.52
CA GLY A 75 -4.88 -7.89 16.67
C GLY A 75 -5.57 -6.85 17.56
N SER A 76 -5.39 -5.57 17.23
CA SER A 76 -5.81 -4.44 18.05
C SER A 76 -6.92 -3.57 17.45
N ALA A 77 -7.21 -3.69 16.15
CA ALA A 77 -8.28 -2.91 15.51
C ALA A 77 -8.94 -3.63 14.32
N SER A 78 -10.07 -3.09 13.85
CA SER A 78 -10.68 -3.43 12.57
C SER A 78 -11.23 -2.18 11.87
N MET A 79 -11.52 -2.31 10.57
CA MET A 79 -12.27 -1.30 9.83
C MET A 79 -13.76 -1.43 10.16
N LYS A 80 -14.39 -0.34 10.58
CA LYS A 80 -15.84 -0.25 10.77
C LYS A 80 -16.41 0.63 9.68
N ILE A 81 -17.38 0.08 8.96
CA ILE A 81 -18.13 0.80 7.91
C ILE A 81 -19.58 0.93 8.37
N GLU A 82 -20.05 2.17 8.48
CA GLU A 82 -21.43 2.53 8.76
C GLU A 82 -22.17 2.74 7.43
N VAL A 83 -22.84 1.68 6.98
CA VAL A 83 -23.72 1.74 5.81
C VAL A 83 -24.88 2.71 6.14
N PRO A 84 -25.13 3.73 5.29
CA PRO A 84 -26.19 4.70 5.55
C PRO A 84 -27.58 4.07 5.42
N ASP A 85 -28.55 4.66 6.11
CA ASP A 85 -29.97 4.34 5.91
C ASP A 85 -30.46 4.84 4.54
N ALA A 86 -31.54 4.24 4.04
CA ALA A 86 -32.19 4.70 2.82
C ALA A 86 -32.64 6.17 2.95
N GLY A 87 -32.19 7.00 2.01
CA GLY A 87 -32.49 8.44 2.00
C GLY A 87 -31.59 9.31 2.88
N ASP A 88 -30.49 8.77 3.43
CA ASP A 88 -29.50 9.56 4.17
C ASP A 88 -28.98 10.72 3.28
N PRO A 89 -29.12 11.99 3.71
CA PRO A 89 -28.68 13.15 2.93
C PRO A 89 -27.15 13.24 2.78
N MET A 90 -26.39 12.48 3.59
CA MET A 90 -24.93 12.46 3.55
C MET A 90 -24.36 11.52 2.50
N GLY A 91 -25.18 10.63 1.92
CA GLY A 91 -24.79 9.71 0.86
C GLY A 91 -25.66 8.46 0.82
N ALA A 92 -25.85 7.92 -0.39
CA ALA A 92 -26.77 6.80 -0.62
C ALA A 92 -26.18 5.43 -0.27
N TYR A 93 -24.86 5.34 -0.08
CA TYR A 93 -24.12 4.11 0.19
C TYR A 93 -22.78 4.45 0.86
N ALA A 94 -22.13 3.46 1.47
CA ALA A 94 -20.73 3.56 1.90
C ALA A 94 -19.85 2.93 0.82
N GLY A 95 -18.81 3.63 0.35
CA GLY A 95 -17.95 3.06 -0.68
C GLY A 95 -16.81 3.97 -1.11
N GLY A 96 -15.75 3.33 -1.55
CA GLY A 96 -14.53 4.01 -1.99
C GLY A 96 -13.41 3.03 -2.22
N VAL A 97 -12.24 3.59 -2.51
CA VAL A 97 -11.04 2.85 -2.84
C VAL A 97 -9.87 3.26 -1.96
N TYR A 98 -9.17 2.25 -1.47
CA TYR A 98 -7.87 2.34 -0.85
C TYR A 98 -6.80 2.05 -1.90
N TYR A 99 -5.94 3.03 -2.15
CA TYR A 99 -4.94 2.97 -3.20
C TYR A 99 -3.63 3.64 -2.77
N THR A 100 -2.55 3.43 -3.51
CA THR A 100 -1.26 4.06 -3.24
C THR A 100 -0.85 5.03 -4.35
N SER A 101 -0.17 6.12 -3.98
CA SER A 101 0.34 7.07 -4.98
C SER A 101 1.49 6.48 -5.81
N MET A 102 2.37 5.71 -5.15
CA MET A 102 3.41 4.90 -5.79
C MET A 102 2.95 3.45 -5.85
N GLY A 103 3.16 2.80 -7.00
CA GLY A 103 2.80 1.38 -7.14
C GLY A 103 3.68 0.47 -6.30
N ARG A 104 3.15 -0.71 -6.01
CA ARG A 104 3.78 -1.77 -5.23
C ARG A 104 4.09 -2.96 -6.14
N ASP A 105 5.19 -3.64 -5.85
CA ASP A 105 5.49 -4.93 -6.47
C ASP A 105 4.72 -6.01 -5.69
N LEU A 106 3.60 -6.45 -6.26
CA LEU A 106 2.74 -7.46 -5.68
C LEU A 106 2.85 -8.81 -6.40
N THR A 107 3.94 -9.04 -7.14
CA THR A 107 4.13 -10.25 -7.96
C THR A 107 4.13 -11.55 -7.15
N GLY A 108 4.44 -11.48 -5.86
CA GLY A 108 4.42 -12.61 -4.93
C GLY A 108 3.05 -12.94 -4.30
N TYR A 109 1.99 -12.17 -4.58
CA TYR A 109 0.71 -12.28 -3.87
C TYR A 109 -0.44 -12.65 -4.80
N THR A 110 -1.00 -13.85 -4.61
CA THR A 110 -2.02 -14.42 -5.50
C THR A 110 -3.45 -14.18 -5.05
N ALA A 111 -3.68 -13.47 -3.94
CA ALA A 111 -5.02 -13.14 -3.46
C ALA A 111 -5.02 -11.98 -2.46
N LEU A 112 -6.10 -11.21 -2.46
CA LEU A 112 -6.47 -10.35 -1.34
C LEU A 112 -7.35 -11.16 -0.38
N THR A 113 -6.93 -11.26 0.88
CA THR A 113 -7.65 -12.01 1.91
C THR A 113 -8.05 -11.08 3.04
N PHE A 114 -9.30 -11.19 3.50
CA PHE A 114 -9.78 -10.44 4.65
C PHE A 114 -10.82 -11.24 5.42
N ARG A 115 -11.17 -10.74 6.60
CA ARG A 115 -12.31 -11.25 7.37
C ARG A 115 -13.30 -10.13 7.59
N ALA A 116 -14.58 -10.45 7.46
CA ALA A 116 -15.65 -9.49 7.68
C ALA A 116 -16.78 -10.13 8.50
N LYS A 117 -17.50 -9.28 9.23
CA LYS A 117 -18.78 -9.53 9.87
C LYS A 117 -19.64 -8.28 9.74
N ALA A 118 -20.94 -8.42 9.98
CA ALA A 118 -21.91 -7.33 9.98
C ALA A 118 -22.70 -7.29 11.31
N SER A 119 -23.47 -6.23 11.50
CA SER A 119 -24.39 -6.06 12.64
C SER A 119 -25.68 -6.88 12.48
N LYS A 120 -26.05 -7.21 11.24
CA LYS A 120 -27.16 -8.11 10.86
C LYS A 120 -26.68 -9.10 9.77
N SER A 121 -27.53 -10.07 9.41
CA SER A 121 -27.33 -10.79 8.15
C SER A 121 -27.53 -9.81 6.99
N ALA A 122 -26.59 -9.77 6.08
CA ALA A 122 -26.55 -8.81 4.98
C ALA A 122 -25.75 -9.36 3.79
N THR A 123 -25.80 -8.66 2.66
CA THR A 123 -25.11 -9.02 1.42
C THR A 123 -24.34 -7.81 0.89
N ILE A 124 -23.03 -7.77 1.14
CA ILE A 124 -22.20 -6.67 0.64
C ILE A 124 -22.21 -6.71 -0.90
N ALA A 125 -22.68 -5.63 -1.52
CA ALA A 125 -22.88 -5.53 -2.96
C ALA A 125 -21.58 -5.70 -3.75
N LEU A 126 -20.48 -5.11 -3.26
CA LEU A 126 -19.21 -5.13 -3.98
C LEU A 126 -18.00 -4.99 -3.05
N VAL A 127 -17.00 -5.85 -3.27
CA VAL A 127 -15.64 -5.72 -2.74
C VAL A 127 -14.64 -6.12 -3.82
N GLY A 128 -13.43 -5.57 -3.79
CA GLY A 128 -12.45 -5.90 -4.82
C GLY A 128 -11.05 -5.36 -4.63
N PHE A 129 -10.21 -5.62 -5.63
CA PHE A 129 -8.79 -5.25 -5.73
C PHE A 129 -8.50 -4.62 -7.11
N GLY A 130 -7.47 -3.79 -7.21
CA GLY A 130 -6.96 -3.28 -8.50
C GLY A 130 -7.66 -2.04 -9.06
N ASN A 131 -8.58 -1.42 -8.31
CA ASN A 131 -9.08 -0.09 -8.65
C ASN A 131 -8.02 0.95 -8.26
N ASP A 132 -7.38 1.58 -9.25
CA ASP A 132 -6.29 2.53 -9.06
C ASP A 132 -6.68 3.99 -9.37
N LEU A 133 -7.98 4.25 -9.58
CA LEU A 133 -8.54 5.52 -10.06
C LEU A 133 -8.03 5.95 -11.46
N GLY A 134 -7.34 5.07 -12.17
CA GLY A 134 -6.83 5.26 -13.51
C GLY A 134 -7.40 4.22 -14.46
N GLU A 135 -6.52 3.42 -15.08
CA GLU A 135 -6.92 2.38 -16.04
C GLU A 135 -7.45 1.12 -15.34
N SER A 136 -7.08 0.88 -14.07
CA SER A 136 -7.52 -0.26 -13.25
C SER A 136 -7.34 -1.60 -13.96
N LYS A 137 -6.15 -1.81 -14.53
CA LYS A 137 -5.81 -2.91 -15.46
C LYS A 137 -6.09 -4.30 -14.92
N TYR A 138 -5.93 -4.47 -13.61
CA TYR A 138 -6.00 -5.77 -12.93
C TYR A 138 -7.14 -5.80 -11.92
N LEU A 139 -8.23 -5.08 -12.23
CA LEU A 139 -9.44 -5.03 -11.42
C LEU A 139 -10.04 -6.44 -11.26
N VAL A 140 -10.26 -6.84 -10.01
CA VAL A 140 -11.01 -8.05 -9.66
C VAL A 140 -12.05 -7.70 -8.62
N SER A 141 -13.25 -8.28 -8.74
CA SER A 141 -14.41 -8.00 -7.88
C SER A 141 -15.05 -9.29 -7.38
N MET A 142 -15.61 -9.24 -6.18
CA MET A 142 -16.66 -10.14 -5.72
C MET A 142 -17.93 -9.31 -5.48
N THR A 143 -19.05 -9.80 -6.00
CA THR A 143 -20.38 -9.24 -5.72
C THR A 143 -21.15 -10.14 -4.79
N ASP A 144 -22.23 -9.60 -4.23
CA ASP A 144 -23.22 -10.35 -3.45
C ASP A 144 -22.58 -11.15 -2.30
N VAL A 145 -21.68 -10.50 -1.56
CA VAL A 145 -20.89 -11.14 -0.52
C VAL A 145 -21.70 -11.26 0.76
N ALA A 146 -22.30 -12.42 0.95
CA ALA A 146 -23.08 -12.74 2.14
C ALA A 146 -22.23 -12.64 3.43
N VAL A 147 -22.68 -11.82 4.37
CA VAL A 147 -22.11 -11.61 5.70
C VAL A 147 -23.17 -11.79 6.78
N ASN A 148 -22.74 -12.09 7.99
CA ASN A 148 -23.62 -12.11 9.16
C ASN A 148 -22.87 -11.66 10.41
N THR A 149 -23.46 -11.91 11.59
CA THR A 149 -22.91 -11.50 12.88
C THR A 149 -21.62 -12.24 13.28
N ASN A 150 -21.18 -13.23 12.51
CA ASN A 150 -19.94 -13.98 12.72
C ASN A 150 -18.82 -13.53 11.77
N TRP A 151 -17.57 -13.64 12.23
CA TRP A 151 -16.40 -13.40 11.38
C TRP A 151 -16.22 -14.52 10.36
N GLN A 152 -16.27 -14.17 9.08
CA GLN A 152 -16.04 -15.09 7.96
C GLN A 152 -14.82 -14.64 7.17
N LYS A 153 -14.12 -15.59 6.54
CA LYS A 153 -12.95 -15.33 5.71
C LYS A 153 -13.37 -15.21 4.25
N TYR A 154 -12.89 -14.18 3.58
CA TYR A 154 -13.10 -13.90 2.18
C TYR A 154 -11.76 -13.85 1.45
N ILE A 155 -11.76 -14.31 0.20
CA ILE A 155 -10.58 -14.43 -0.64
C ILE A 155 -10.97 -13.94 -2.04
N ILE A 156 -10.38 -12.83 -2.46
CA ILE A 156 -10.45 -12.35 -3.85
C ILE A 156 -9.20 -12.87 -4.55
N PRO A 157 -9.30 -13.87 -5.44
CA PRO A 157 -8.14 -14.40 -6.14
C PRO A 157 -7.59 -13.38 -7.14
N ILE A 158 -6.28 -13.34 -7.29
CA ILE A 158 -5.56 -12.55 -8.30
C ILE A 158 -5.02 -13.55 -9.33
N PRO A 159 -5.66 -13.69 -10.51
CA PRO A 159 -5.38 -14.81 -11.42
C PRO A 159 -3.93 -14.87 -11.93
N ASP A 160 -3.31 -13.72 -12.13
CA ASP A 160 -1.94 -13.61 -12.66
C ASP A 160 -1.16 -12.52 -11.91
N ALA A 161 -0.73 -12.87 -10.70
CA ALA A 161 0.04 -11.95 -9.84
C ALA A 161 1.34 -11.47 -10.51
N SER A 162 1.94 -12.24 -11.44
CA SER A 162 3.20 -11.88 -12.12
C SER A 162 3.14 -10.54 -12.86
N LYS A 163 1.93 -10.06 -13.16
CA LYS A 163 1.68 -8.77 -13.82
C LYS A 163 1.67 -7.58 -12.87
N LEU A 164 1.59 -7.80 -11.56
CA LEU A 164 1.47 -6.76 -10.54
C LEU A 164 2.83 -6.15 -10.15
N THR A 165 3.63 -5.74 -11.12
CA THR A 165 4.96 -5.18 -10.86
C THR A 165 4.93 -3.76 -10.30
N ARG A 166 3.77 -3.08 -10.39
CA ARG A 166 3.56 -1.69 -9.96
C ARG A 166 2.07 -1.39 -9.72
N GLU A 167 1.38 -2.26 -9.00
CA GLU A 167 -0.05 -2.11 -8.73
C GLU A 167 -0.32 -1.03 -7.68
N LYS A 168 -1.42 -0.28 -7.79
CA LYS A 168 -1.76 0.81 -6.88
C LYS A 168 -3.10 0.62 -6.19
N GLY A 169 -4.04 -0.10 -6.79
CA GLY A 169 -5.36 -0.37 -6.25
C GLY A 169 -5.33 -1.52 -5.25
N MET A 170 -5.45 -1.19 -3.97
CA MET A 170 -5.19 -2.15 -2.89
C MET A 170 -6.47 -2.80 -2.34
N PHE A 171 -7.56 -2.05 -2.23
CA PHE A 171 -8.88 -2.56 -1.84
C PHE A 171 -9.96 -1.55 -2.22
N TYR A 172 -11.14 -1.99 -2.62
CA TYR A 172 -12.31 -1.13 -2.71
C TYR A 172 -13.57 -1.89 -2.30
N PHE A 173 -14.59 -1.13 -1.93
CA PHE A 173 -15.90 -1.68 -1.58
C PHE A 173 -17.00 -0.67 -1.93
N SER A 174 -18.21 -1.18 -2.03
CA SER A 174 -19.42 -0.38 -2.14
C SER A 174 -20.58 -1.14 -1.53
N GLU A 175 -21.32 -0.50 -0.64
CA GLU A 175 -22.49 -1.09 0.03
C GLU A 175 -23.55 -0.05 0.37
N GLY A 176 -24.79 -0.32 -0.05
CA GLY A 176 -25.97 0.50 0.23
C GLY A 176 -26.84 -0.09 1.35
N PRO A 177 -27.87 0.65 1.79
CA PRO A 177 -28.82 0.14 2.78
C PRO A 177 -29.53 -1.12 2.26
N GLU A 178 -29.77 -2.05 3.19
CA GLU A 178 -30.61 -3.22 2.99
C GLU A 178 -31.83 -3.19 3.93
N ASP A 179 -32.93 -3.80 3.51
CA ASP A 179 -34.16 -3.97 4.29
C ASP A 179 -33.96 -4.79 5.58
#